data_AF-B3U4Q8-F1
#
_entry.id   AF-B3U4Q8-F1
#
_cell.length_a   1.000
_cell.length_b   1.000
_cell.length_c   1.000
_cell.angle_alpha   90.00
_cell.angle_beta   90.00
_cell.angle_gamma   90.00
#
_symmetry.space_group_name_H-M   'P 1'
#
loop_
_entity.id
_entity.type
_entity.pdbx_description
1 polymer ?
#
loop_
_entity_poly.entity_id
_entity_poly.type
_entity_poly.pdbx_seq_one_letter_code
_entity_poly.pdbx_strand_id
1 'polypeptide(L)'
;MKRHISTYSATVLVFGWALLGFAPTQAAADNIEPVTWNNSQKSSAWAEELLGQVVTYQTMAEKNLIPGSFQAYVDQTSKIRELYRSGDRRATYDGVNALMVMLEARVGGVDEHSANALWDFCYRVTPDEFHARDRHIRAKGADTVKEHEEFMRNMEERAGMSF
;
A
#
# COMPACT_ATOMS: atom_id res chain seq x y z
N MET A 1 -1.64 -67.39 -3.56
CA MET A 1 -0.51 -67.96 -4.31
C MET A 1 -0.29 -67.15 -5.59
N LYS A 2 0.99 -66.84 -5.86
CA LYS A 2 1.64 -66.46 -7.13
C LYS A 2 1.25 -65.15 -7.85
N ARG A 3 2.23 -64.24 -7.79
CA ARG A 3 2.46 -63.03 -8.59
C ARG A 3 2.71 -63.37 -10.06
N HIS A 4 2.36 -62.48 -10.99
CA HIS A 4 3.11 -62.27 -12.22
C HIS A 4 3.16 -60.78 -12.57
N ILE A 5 4.40 -60.27 -12.62
CA ILE A 5 4.80 -59.00 -13.21
C ILE A 5 5.15 -59.29 -14.67
N SER A 6 4.77 -58.41 -15.59
CA SER A 6 5.42 -58.34 -16.90
C SER A 6 5.51 -56.88 -17.36
N THR A 7 6.75 -56.44 -17.57
CA THR A 7 7.14 -55.18 -18.21
C THR A 7 7.44 -55.41 -19.70
N TYR A 8 7.86 -54.33 -20.39
CA TYR A 8 8.29 -54.17 -21.80
C TYR A 8 7.12 -53.83 -22.76
N SER A 9 7.18 -52.85 -23.67
CA SER A 9 8.31 -52.13 -24.25
C SER A 9 7.84 -50.83 -24.93
N ALA A 10 8.79 -49.95 -25.21
CA ALA A 10 8.64 -48.63 -25.80
C ALA A 10 8.15 -48.64 -27.27
N THR A 11 7.31 -47.65 -27.62
CA THR A 11 7.19 -47.13 -28.98
C THR A 11 7.30 -45.62 -28.96
N VAL A 12 8.40 -45.13 -29.54
CA VAL A 12 8.65 -43.75 -29.92
C VAL A 12 7.79 -43.44 -31.14
N LEU A 13 6.97 -42.38 -31.08
CA LEU A 13 6.44 -41.70 -32.26
C LEU A 13 6.81 -40.23 -32.17
N VAL A 14 7.88 -39.91 -32.91
CA VAL A 14 8.22 -38.56 -33.36
C VAL A 14 7.31 -38.25 -34.54
N PHE A 15 6.44 -37.25 -34.41
CA PHE A 15 5.97 -36.45 -35.53
C PHE A 15 5.81 -35.01 -35.06
N GLY A 16 6.66 -34.15 -35.61
CA GLY A 16 6.63 -32.72 -35.40
C GLY A 16 5.77 -31.99 -36.43
N TRP A 17 5.67 -30.69 -36.17
CA TRP A 17 5.20 -29.57 -37.00
C TRP A 17 3.71 -29.24 -36.93
N ALA A 18 3.38 -28.25 -36.10
CA ALA A 18 2.97 -26.95 -36.60
C ALA A 18 3.05 -25.86 -35.50
N LEU A 19 3.93 -24.90 -35.77
CA LEU A 19 4.06 -23.56 -35.23
C LEU A 19 2.74 -22.92 -34.75
N LEU A 20 2.57 -22.76 -33.45
CA LEU A 20 1.92 -21.57 -32.87
C LEU A 20 2.63 -21.28 -31.54
N GLY A 21 3.33 -20.14 -31.51
CA GLY A 21 4.22 -19.76 -30.44
C GLY A 21 3.49 -19.60 -29.10
N PHE A 22 3.85 -20.45 -28.15
CA PHE A 22 3.84 -20.06 -26.75
C PHE A 22 5.21 -19.47 -26.46
N ALA A 23 5.34 -18.16 -26.67
CA ALA A 23 6.36 -17.42 -25.96
C ALA A 23 6.10 -17.68 -24.48
N PRO A 24 7.07 -18.15 -23.67
CA PRO A 24 6.96 -17.89 -22.25
C PRO A 24 7.01 -16.36 -22.17
N THR A 25 5.88 -15.74 -21.85
CA THR A 25 5.92 -14.45 -21.18
C THR A 25 6.61 -14.74 -19.85
N GLN A 26 7.94 -14.75 -19.92
CA GLN A 26 8.78 -14.28 -18.86
C GLN A 26 8.31 -12.84 -18.68
N ALA A 27 7.23 -12.68 -17.90
CA ALA A 27 6.96 -11.44 -17.23
C ALA A 27 8.27 -11.16 -16.53
N ALA A 28 9.04 -10.25 -17.13
CA ALA A 28 10.04 -9.51 -16.42
C ALA A 28 9.27 -8.96 -15.23
N ALA A 29 9.35 -9.68 -14.11
CA ALA A 29 9.31 -9.05 -12.83
C ALA A 29 10.47 -8.06 -12.93
N ASP A 30 10.16 -6.87 -13.42
CA ASP A 30 11.05 -5.73 -13.25
C ASP A 30 11.36 -5.79 -11.77
N ASN A 31 12.64 -6.02 -11.48
CA ASN A 31 13.21 -5.95 -10.15
C ASN A 31 13.16 -4.48 -9.73
N ILE A 32 11.94 -3.95 -9.59
CA ILE A 32 11.65 -2.68 -8.96
C ILE A 32 11.79 -3.00 -7.48
N GLU A 33 13.03 -2.96 -7.02
CA GLU A 33 13.34 -2.73 -5.62
C GLU A 33 12.37 -1.62 -5.16
N PRO A 34 11.47 -1.90 -4.20
CA PRO A 34 10.60 -0.85 -3.69
C PRO A 34 11.49 0.30 -3.24
N VAL A 35 11.06 1.54 -3.50
CA VAL A 35 11.70 2.70 -2.87
C VAL A 35 11.62 2.44 -1.38
N THR A 36 12.75 2.07 -0.79
CA THR A 36 12.88 1.87 0.63
C THR A 36 13.09 3.26 1.19
N TRP A 37 12.02 3.85 1.73
CA TRP A 37 12.19 5.05 2.52
C TRP A 37 13.05 4.63 3.69
N ASN A 38 14.26 5.20 3.80
CA ASN A 38 15.09 4.95 4.96
C ASN A 38 14.23 5.35 6.17
N ASN A 39 13.98 4.43 7.10
CA ASN A 39 13.18 4.68 8.30
C ASN A 39 13.63 5.96 9.05
N SER A 40 14.84 6.45 8.80
CA SER A 40 15.35 7.72 9.33
C SER A 40 14.73 8.99 8.71
N GLN A 41 13.96 8.91 7.62
CA GLN A 41 13.38 10.08 6.93
C GLN A 41 11.94 10.40 7.36
N LYS A 42 11.22 9.42 7.91
CA LYS A 42 9.85 9.60 8.39
C LYS A 42 9.88 10.00 9.87
N SER A 43 9.10 11.02 10.21
CA SER A 43 9.00 11.57 11.58
C SER A 43 8.72 10.46 12.59
N SER A 44 9.42 10.45 13.72
CA SER A 44 9.07 9.57 14.85
C SER A 44 7.69 9.89 15.42
N ALA A 45 7.13 11.05 15.08
CA ALA A 45 5.79 11.48 15.43
C ALA A 45 4.74 11.20 14.32
N TRP A 46 5.04 10.37 13.32
CA TRP A 46 4.13 10.10 12.19
C TRP A 46 2.70 9.75 12.60
N ALA A 47 2.53 9.00 13.71
CA ALA A 47 1.23 8.60 14.20
C ALA A 47 0.43 9.78 14.79
N GLU A 48 1.12 10.76 15.40
CA GLU A 48 0.50 12.02 15.84
C GLU A 48 0.13 12.88 14.64
N GLU A 49 1.01 12.97 13.65
CA GLU A 49 0.79 13.74 12.43
C GLU A 49 -0.44 13.20 11.66
N LEU A 50 -0.56 11.88 11.54
CA LEU A 50 -1.69 11.22 10.91
C LEU A 50 -3.01 11.50 11.66
N LEU A 51 -3.01 11.35 12.98
CA LEU A 51 -4.18 11.67 13.79
C LEU A 51 -4.55 13.17 13.68
N GLY A 52 -3.57 14.07 13.78
CA GLY A 52 -3.78 15.51 13.70
C GLY A 52 -4.37 15.93 12.36
N GLN A 53 -3.92 15.31 11.26
CA GLN A 53 -4.50 15.55 9.95
C GLN A 53 -5.96 15.09 9.89
N VAL A 54 -6.29 13.90 10.39
CA VAL A 54 -7.67 13.41 10.40
C VAL A 54 -8.58 14.28 11.27
N VAL A 55 -8.11 14.74 12.43
CA VAL A 55 -8.85 15.69 13.30
C VAL A 55 -9.09 17.02 12.59
N THR A 56 -8.17 17.47 11.74
CA THR A 56 -8.37 18.67 10.91
C THR A 56 -9.53 18.48 9.94
N TYR A 57 -9.60 17.34 9.24
CA TYR A 57 -10.73 17.01 8.37
C TYR A 57 -12.04 16.87 9.14
N GLN A 58 -12.03 16.22 10.31
CA GLN A 58 -13.20 16.16 11.21
C GLN A 58 -13.69 17.57 11.57
N THR A 59 -12.79 18.47 11.93
CA THR A 59 -13.13 19.87 12.27
C THR A 59 -13.73 20.60 11.06
N MET A 60 -13.21 20.38 9.85
CA MET A 60 -13.77 20.96 8.63
C MET A 60 -15.18 20.42 8.35
N ALA A 61 -15.41 19.13 8.57
CA ALA A 61 -16.72 18.50 8.42
C ALA A 61 -17.73 19.02 9.45
N GLU A 62 -17.35 19.14 10.72
CA GLU A 62 -18.20 19.71 11.79
C GLU A 62 -18.60 21.16 11.52
N LYS A 63 -17.74 21.91 10.82
CA LYS A 63 -18.02 23.28 10.36
C LYS A 63 -18.81 23.33 9.05
N ASN A 64 -19.26 22.19 8.53
CA ASN A 64 -19.95 22.04 7.25
C ASN A 64 -19.16 22.60 6.05
N LEU A 65 -17.82 22.58 6.13
CA LEU A 65 -16.95 23.02 5.03
C LEU A 65 -16.71 21.91 4.00
N ILE A 66 -16.78 20.65 4.44
CA ILE A 66 -16.66 19.44 3.61
C ILE A 66 -17.74 18.43 4.03
N PRO A 67 -18.19 17.56 3.12
CA PRO A 67 -19.21 16.57 3.44
C PRO A 67 -18.66 15.35 4.19
N GLY A 68 -19.56 14.63 4.85
CA GLY A 68 -19.28 13.36 5.52
C GLY A 68 -18.94 13.50 7.01
N SER A 69 -18.61 12.37 7.62
CA SER A 69 -18.21 12.28 9.03
C SER A 69 -16.88 11.57 9.15
N PHE A 70 -15.90 12.22 9.78
CA PHE A 70 -14.55 11.67 9.93
C PHE A 70 -14.32 10.93 11.26
N GLN A 71 -15.32 10.84 12.13
CA GLN A 71 -15.17 10.26 13.48
C GLN A 71 -14.58 8.86 13.48
N ALA A 72 -15.02 7.99 12.57
CA ALA A 72 -14.47 6.63 12.46
C ALA A 72 -12.96 6.63 12.14
N TYR A 73 -12.50 7.58 11.33
CA TYR A 73 -11.08 7.75 11.03
C TYR A 73 -10.31 8.30 12.23
N VAL A 74 -10.90 9.20 13.03
CA VAL A 74 -10.32 9.70 14.28
C VAL A 74 -10.11 8.54 15.26
N ASP A 75 -11.13 7.68 15.41
CA ASP A 75 -11.07 6.51 16.29
C ASP A 75 -9.98 5.54 15.83
N GLN A 76 -9.93 5.26 14.52
CA GLN A 76 -8.94 4.36 13.95
C GLN A 76 -7.51 4.90 14.05
N THR A 77 -7.28 6.18 13.78
CA THR A 77 -5.95 6.79 13.90
C THR A 77 -5.49 6.94 15.35
N SER A 78 -6.42 7.21 16.27
CA SER A 78 -6.14 7.16 17.72
C SER A 78 -5.71 5.76 18.14
N LYS A 79 -6.40 4.71 17.67
CA LYS A 79 -6.02 3.31 17.91
C LYS A 79 -4.63 2.99 17.34
N ILE A 80 -4.34 3.37 16.09
CA ILE A 80 -3.03 3.15 15.46
C ILE A 80 -1.92 3.78 16.30
N ARG A 81 -2.12 5.01 16.78
CA ARG A 81 -1.15 5.71 17.63
C ARG A 81 -0.86 4.95 18.92
N GLU A 82 -1.88 4.47 19.63
CA GLU A 82 -1.67 3.71 20.86
C GLU A 82 -0.98 2.37 20.60
N LEU A 83 -1.32 1.68 19.51
CA LEU A 83 -0.63 0.46 19.10
C LEU A 83 0.85 0.72 18.80
N TYR A 84 1.15 1.79 18.07
CA TYR A 84 2.53 2.19 17.78
C TYR A 84 3.31 2.51 19.05
N ARG A 85 2.72 3.31 19.96
CA ARG A 85 3.33 3.65 21.26
C ARG A 85 3.59 2.43 22.13
N SER A 86 2.73 1.41 22.06
CA SER A 86 2.91 0.14 22.79
C SER A 86 4.02 -0.75 22.21
N GLY A 87 4.54 -0.43 21.02
CA GLY A 87 5.51 -1.24 20.31
C GLY A 87 4.92 -2.47 19.60
N ASP A 88 3.59 -2.62 19.56
CA ASP A 88 2.93 -3.71 18.83
C ASP A 88 2.99 -3.45 17.32
N ARG A 89 4.10 -3.89 16.72
CA ARG A 89 4.39 -3.68 15.30
C ARG A 89 3.32 -4.30 14.39
N ARG A 90 2.84 -5.51 14.73
CA ARG A 90 1.88 -6.23 13.88
C ARG A 90 0.50 -5.57 13.95
N ALA A 91 0.03 -5.25 15.15
CA ALA A 91 -1.25 -4.58 15.31
C ALA A 91 -1.22 -3.17 14.70
N THR A 92 -0.09 -2.46 14.78
CA THR A 92 0.11 -1.17 14.09
C THR A 92 -0.06 -1.32 12.59
N TYR A 93 0.61 -2.30 11.97
CA TYR A 93 0.47 -2.61 10.55
C TYR A 93 -0.99 -2.91 10.16
N ASP A 94 -1.65 -3.79 10.93
CA ASP A 94 -3.05 -4.14 10.67
C ASP A 94 -3.98 -2.93 10.82
N GLY A 95 -3.71 -2.07 11.80
CA GLY A 95 -4.44 -0.83 12.03
C GLY A 95 -4.32 0.15 10.86
N VAL A 96 -3.10 0.41 10.38
CA VAL A 96 -2.89 1.29 9.23
C VAL A 96 -3.57 0.73 7.98
N ASN A 97 -3.46 -0.57 7.71
CA ASN A 97 -4.11 -1.17 6.55
C ASN A 97 -5.65 -1.13 6.65
N ALA A 98 -6.22 -1.23 7.85
CA ALA A 98 -7.65 -1.03 8.06
C ALA A 98 -8.06 0.43 7.78
N LEU A 99 -7.25 1.42 8.18
CA LEU A 99 -7.47 2.83 7.84
C LEU A 99 -7.53 3.02 6.31
N MET A 100 -6.61 2.40 5.57
CA MET A 100 -6.63 2.45 4.11
C MET A 100 -7.98 1.92 3.59
N VAL A 101 -8.40 0.72 3.98
CA VAL A 101 -9.71 0.16 3.55
C VAL A 101 -10.88 1.09 3.84
N MET A 102 -10.89 1.77 5.00
CA MET A 102 -11.93 2.74 5.33
C MET A 102 -11.94 3.96 4.40
N LEU A 103 -10.77 4.41 3.93
CA LEU A 103 -10.64 5.51 2.97
C LEU A 103 -11.13 5.07 1.58
N GLU A 104 -10.80 3.85 1.12
CA GLU A 104 -11.32 3.31 -0.16
C GLU A 104 -12.85 3.23 -0.14
N ALA A 105 -13.40 2.74 0.97
CA ALA A 105 -14.83 2.56 1.16
C ALA A 105 -15.57 3.87 1.48
N ARG A 106 -14.86 4.99 1.66
CA ARG A 106 -15.40 6.30 2.05
C ARG A 106 -16.37 6.20 3.24
N VAL A 107 -15.96 5.43 4.25
CA VAL A 107 -16.72 5.24 5.50
C VAL A 107 -17.17 6.60 6.04
N GLY A 108 -18.43 6.69 6.48
CA GLY A 108 -19.00 7.97 6.96
C GLY A 108 -19.40 8.95 5.85
N GLY A 109 -19.36 8.53 4.58
CA GLY A 109 -19.83 9.34 3.46
C GLY A 109 -18.94 10.52 3.13
N VAL A 110 -17.63 10.41 3.41
CA VAL A 110 -16.63 11.42 3.06
C VAL A 110 -16.49 11.54 1.54
N ASP A 111 -16.24 12.75 1.04
CA ASP A 111 -16.04 12.95 -0.39
C ASP A 111 -14.73 12.35 -0.90
N GLU A 112 -14.67 12.18 -2.22
CA GLU A 112 -13.51 11.64 -2.93
C GLU A 112 -12.23 12.40 -2.64
N HIS A 113 -12.30 13.74 -2.68
CA HIS A 113 -11.13 14.58 -2.60
C HIS A 113 -10.51 14.47 -1.21
N SER A 114 -11.33 14.56 -0.16
CA SER A 114 -10.90 14.38 1.22
C SER A 114 -10.33 12.98 1.48
N ALA A 115 -10.99 11.92 0.98
CA ALA A 115 -10.50 10.55 1.13
C ALA A 115 -9.14 10.34 0.44
N ASN A 116 -8.99 10.83 -0.80
CA ASN A 116 -7.73 10.73 -1.54
C ASN A 116 -6.61 11.55 -0.90
N ALA A 117 -6.92 12.74 -0.38
CA ALA A 117 -5.93 13.57 0.30
C ALA A 117 -5.44 12.94 1.62
N LEU A 118 -6.34 12.33 2.40
CA LEU A 118 -5.96 11.57 3.60
C LEU A 118 -5.19 10.29 3.27
N TRP A 119 -5.55 9.62 2.18
CA TRP A 119 -4.82 8.47 1.64
C TRP A 119 -3.36 8.83 1.35
N ASP A 120 -3.14 9.93 0.60
CA ASP A 120 -1.81 10.40 0.25
C ASP A 120 -1.00 10.89 1.44
N PHE A 121 -1.67 11.56 2.39
CA PHE A 121 -1.03 11.93 3.64
C PHE A 121 -0.56 10.69 4.41
N CYS A 122 -1.42 9.67 4.53
CA CYS A 122 -1.08 8.41 5.20
C CYS A 122 0.11 7.73 4.52
N TYR A 123 0.18 7.76 3.18
CA TYR A 123 1.32 7.24 2.45
C TYR A 123 2.62 7.96 2.79
N ARG A 124 2.57 9.28 2.77
CA ARG A 124 3.73 10.13 2.96
C ARG A 124 4.35 9.98 4.35
N VAL A 125 3.53 9.98 5.40
CA VAL A 125 4.05 10.02 6.78
C VAL A 125 4.31 8.65 7.38
N THR A 126 3.57 7.61 6.97
CA THR A 126 3.64 6.30 7.63
C THR A 126 4.85 5.50 7.17
N PRO A 127 5.70 4.97 8.07
CA PRO A 127 6.82 4.10 7.70
C PRO A 127 6.38 2.91 6.85
N ASP A 128 7.22 2.52 5.90
CA ASP A 128 6.90 1.48 4.89
C ASP A 128 6.59 0.14 5.56
N GLU A 129 7.21 -0.12 6.71
CA GLU A 129 6.96 -1.31 7.50
C GLU A 129 5.56 -1.41 8.10
N PHE A 130 4.80 -0.31 8.14
CA PHE A 130 3.46 -0.25 8.72
C PHE A 130 2.35 -0.16 7.66
N HIS A 131 2.65 -0.06 6.37
CA HIS A 131 1.61 -0.05 5.33
C HIS A 131 1.94 -0.94 4.14
N ALA A 132 0.93 -1.25 3.32
CA ALA A 132 1.11 -2.11 2.15
C ALA A 132 1.20 -1.24 0.88
N ARG A 133 2.41 -1.06 0.34
CA ARG A 133 2.69 -0.23 -0.86
C ARG A 133 1.93 -0.71 -2.10
N ASP A 134 1.77 -2.02 -2.24
CA ASP A 134 0.98 -2.65 -3.30
C ASP A 134 -0.47 -2.15 -3.36
N ARG A 135 -1.06 -1.72 -2.24
CA ARG A 135 -2.40 -1.09 -2.23
C ARG A 135 -2.42 0.24 -2.95
N HIS A 136 -1.37 1.06 -2.83
CA HIS A 136 -1.27 2.34 -3.55
C HIS A 136 -1.17 2.09 -5.05
N ILE A 137 -0.35 1.11 -5.46
CA ILE A 137 -0.20 0.74 -6.87
C ILE A 137 -1.52 0.25 -7.46
N ARG A 138 -2.26 -0.59 -6.73
CA ARG A 138 -3.59 -1.04 -7.19
C ARG A 138 -4.60 0.09 -7.29
N ALA A 139 -4.59 1.02 -6.33
CA ALA A 139 -5.56 2.12 -6.29
C ALA A 139 -5.27 3.21 -7.34
N LYS A 140 -3.99 3.53 -7.58
CA LYS A 140 -3.58 4.69 -8.39
C LYS A 140 -2.87 4.36 -9.69
N GLY A 141 -2.43 3.12 -9.88
CA GLY A 141 -1.56 2.72 -10.98
C GLY A 141 -0.07 2.89 -10.64
N ALA A 142 0.76 1.97 -11.14
CA ALA A 142 2.19 1.91 -10.82
C ALA A 142 2.94 3.19 -11.22
N ASP A 143 2.67 3.71 -12.43
CA ASP A 143 3.34 4.89 -12.96
C ASP A 143 2.98 6.15 -12.15
N THR A 144 1.71 6.32 -11.79
CA THR A 144 1.25 7.44 -10.97
C THR A 144 1.82 7.39 -9.56
N VAL A 145 1.93 6.21 -8.94
CA VAL A 145 2.59 6.05 -7.65
C VAL A 145 4.06 6.39 -7.76
N LYS A 146 4.74 5.95 -8.82
CA LYS A 146 6.15 6.25 -9.06
C LYS A 146 6.39 7.75 -9.27
N GLU A 147 5.61 8.41 -10.11
CA GLU A 147 5.70 9.86 -10.32
C GLU A 147 5.48 10.63 -9.01
N HIS A 148 4.50 10.21 -8.20
CA HIS A 148 4.23 10.81 -6.91
C HIS A 148 5.39 10.60 -5.92
N GLU A 149 5.95 9.38 -5.84
CA GLU A 149 7.13 9.07 -5.04
C GLU A 149 8.34 9.91 -5.46
N GLU A 150 8.59 10.04 -6.76
CA GLU A 150 9.68 10.83 -7.32
C GLU A 150 9.51 12.32 -7.04
N PHE A 151 8.29 12.83 -7.16
CA PHE A 151 7.95 14.21 -6.83
C PHE A 151 8.19 14.52 -5.34
N MET A 152 7.72 13.65 -4.44
CA MET A 152 7.91 13.81 -3.00
C MET A 152 9.40 13.79 -2.63
N ARG A 153 10.16 12.83 -3.18
CA ARG A 153 11.62 12.76 -2.99
C ARG A 153 12.31 14.05 -3.43
N ASN A 154 11.97 14.58 -4.60
CA ASN A 154 12.56 15.83 -5.10
C ASN A 154 12.22 17.05 -4.22
N MET A 155 10.99 17.13 -3.69
CA MET A 155 10.61 18.19 -2.76
C MET A 155 11.39 18.11 -1.44
N GLU A 156 11.56 16.90 -0.92
CA GLU A 156 12.28 16.65 0.34
C GLU A 156 13.79 16.88 0.18
N GLU A 157 14.40 16.45 -0.92
CA GLU A 157 15.81 16.75 -1.24
C GLU A 157 16.04 18.26 -1.33
N ARG A 158 15.12 19.01 -1.95
CA ARG A 158 15.19 20.48 -2.01
C ARG A 158 15.01 21.14 -0.64
N ALA A 159 14.16 20.59 0.22
CA ALA A 159 13.99 21.09 1.59
C ALA A 159 15.23 20.79 2.46
N GLY A 160 15.88 19.65 2.25
CA GLY A 160 17.11 19.25 2.93
C GLY A 160 18.36 20.02 2.48
N MET A 161 18.38 20.56 1.26
CA MET A 161 19.46 21.43 0.75
C MET A 161 19.31 22.90 1.14
N SER A 162 18.27 23.28 1.90
CA SER A 162 17.97 24.66 2.29
C SER A 162 18.63 25.10 3.62
N PHE A 163 19.70 24.45 4.07
CA PHE A 163 20.45 24.82 5.28
C PHE A 163 21.93 25.08 4.98
#